data_AF-A0ABD3V959-F1
#
_entry.id   AF-A0ABD3V959-F1
#
_cell.length_a   1.000
_cell.length_b   1.000
_cell.length_c   1.000
_cell.angle_alpha   90.00
_cell.angle_beta   90.00
_cell.angle_gamma   90.00
#
_symmetry.space_group_name_H-M   'P 1'
#
loop_
_entity.id
_entity.type
_entity.pdbx_description
1 polymer ?
#
loop_
_entity_poly.entity_id
_entity_poly.type
_entity_poly.pdbx_seq_one_letter_code
_entity_poly.pdbx_strand_id
1 'polypeptide(L)'
;MASKADLQSVNKTSELPDIVIERFSAQVDLWPREGKHILAQFDDKSIIVYQAFNPSIAEYAVKNQRFGGSNFSFERMSWIKTNFLWMMYRCGWASKENQERVLAVRITRAGFEEILANAFTAKLQKSEGLENDKIMVRLQWDPDHSPTYDKLPRRAIQLGLKGEILKKYGTEWVVSISDISDFVKEQKRILDEKGPEEIKTPKERLYTLADHSISARIGLDSVKKQEEPNAVGFS
;
A
#
# COMPACT_ATOMS: atom_id res chain seq x y z
N MET A 1 18.59 22.19 43.41
CA MET A 1 17.61 21.09 43.44
C MET A 1 16.69 21.25 42.24
N ALA A 2 17.01 20.58 41.13
CA ALA A 2 16.08 20.41 40.01
C ALA A 2 15.36 19.07 40.25
N SER A 3 14.03 19.08 40.21
CA SER A 3 13.22 17.93 40.58
C SER A 3 13.41 16.79 39.59
N LYS A 4 13.46 15.56 40.11
CA LYS A 4 13.60 14.30 39.36
C LYS A 4 12.35 13.90 38.54
N ALA A 5 11.47 14.86 38.21
CA ALA A 5 10.17 14.58 37.61
C ALA A 5 10.10 14.70 36.07
N ASP A 6 11.15 15.20 35.39
CA ASP A 6 11.08 15.50 33.95
C ASP A 6 11.88 14.52 33.05
N LEU A 7 11.97 13.25 33.43
CA LEU A 7 12.67 12.21 32.64
C LEU A 7 11.84 10.93 32.52
N GLN A 8 10.58 11.05 32.10
CA GLN A 8 9.84 9.94 31.49
C GLN A 8 8.91 10.47 30.39
N SER A 9 9.50 10.95 29.27
CA SER A 9 8.78 10.92 27.99
C SER A 9 8.73 9.46 27.55
N VAL A 10 7.71 8.75 28.01
CA VAL A 10 7.40 7.40 27.56
C VAL A 10 7.24 7.45 26.04
N ASN A 11 8.17 6.80 25.33
CA ASN A 11 8.06 6.46 23.92
C ASN A 11 6.82 5.58 23.74
N LYS A 12 5.64 6.20 23.68
CA LYS A 12 4.42 5.56 23.24
C LYS A 12 4.53 5.45 21.73
N THR A 13 5.29 4.45 21.27
CA THR A 13 5.13 3.97 19.89
C THR A 13 3.66 3.65 19.80
N SER A 14 2.90 4.37 18.97
CA SER A 14 1.51 4.02 18.72
C SER A 14 1.54 2.60 18.16
N GLU A 15 1.19 1.63 19.01
CA GLU A 15 1.03 0.26 18.54
C GLU A 15 -0.07 0.33 17.49
N LEU A 16 0.27 -0.05 16.26
CA LEU A 16 -0.67 -0.24 15.16
C LEU A 16 -1.12 -1.70 15.29
N PRO A 17 -2.18 -2.00 16.05
CA PRO A 17 -2.46 -3.37 16.51
C PRO A 17 -2.62 -4.37 15.35
N ASP A 18 -3.02 -3.87 14.18
CA ASP A 18 -3.28 -4.69 12.99
C ASP A 18 -2.23 -4.52 11.89
N ILE A 19 -1.07 -3.90 12.15
CA ILE A 19 -0.03 -3.70 11.13
C ILE A 19 1.31 -4.14 11.68
N VAL A 20 1.89 -5.17 11.06
CA VAL A 20 3.23 -5.64 11.39
C VAL A 20 4.24 -4.65 10.84
N ILE A 21 5.07 -4.09 11.71
CA ILE A 21 6.08 -3.10 11.36
C ILE A 21 7.48 -3.74 11.41
N GLU A 22 8.32 -3.44 10.44
CA GLU A 22 9.69 -3.93 10.32
C GLU A 22 10.61 -2.79 9.85
N ARG A 23 11.90 -2.86 10.19
CA ARG A 23 12.88 -1.89 9.66
C ARG A 23 12.89 -1.97 8.13
N PHE A 24 12.96 -0.82 7.46
CA PHE A 24 13.04 -0.77 6.00
C PHE A 24 14.25 -1.56 5.48
N SER A 25 15.40 -1.36 6.12
CA SER A 25 16.67 -2.03 5.84
C SER A 25 16.62 -3.55 5.98
N ALA A 26 15.75 -4.08 6.85
CA ALA A 26 15.62 -5.52 7.08
C ALA A 26 14.80 -6.25 6.00
N GLN A 27 14.05 -5.52 5.16
CA GLN A 27 13.14 -6.13 4.19
C GLN A 27 13.43 -5.73 2.74
N VAL A 28 14.09 -4.59 2.49
CA VAL A 28 14.34 -4.08 1.13
C VAL A 28 15.15 -5.06 0.28
N ASP A 29 16.07 -5.82 0.89
CA ASP A 29 16.88 -6.83 0.21
C ASP A 29 16.11 -8.09 -0.19
N LEU A 30 14.95 -8.32 0.44
CA LEU A 30 14.05 -9.43 0.12
C LEU A 30 13.09 -9.09 -1.04
N TRP A 31 13.02 -7.82 -1.43
CA TRP A 31 12.13 -7.37 -2.49
C TRP A 31 12.78 -7.52 -3.87
N PRO A 32 11.98 -7.78 -4.93
CA PRO A 32 12.47 -7.76 -6.29
C PRO A 32 13.16 -6.43 -6.61
N ARG A 33 14.32 -6.48 -7.29
CA ARG A 33 15.08 -5.27 -7.67
C ARG A 33 14.49 -4.54 -8.88
N GLU A 34 13.83 -5.28 -9.75
CA GLU A 34 13.22 -4.80 -11.00
C GLU A 34 11.91 -5.53 -11.30
N GLY A 35 11.20 -5.10 -12.34
CA GLY A 35 9.98 -5.77 -12.80
C GLY A 35 8.70 -5.31 -12.09
N LYS A 36 7.57 -5.88 -12.52
CA LYS A 36 6.22 -5.59 -12.05
C LYS A 36 5.79 -6.64 -11.03
N HIS A 37 5.82 -6.24 -9.77
CA HIS A 37 5.48 -7.10 -8.64
C HIS A 37 4.53 -6.39 -7.70
N ILE A 38 3.66 -7.15 -7.04
CA ILE A 38 2.81 -6.63 -5.98
C ILE A 38 3.55 -6.93 -4.67
N LEU A 39 4.04 -5.90 -3.99
CA LEU A 39 4.43 -6.00 -2.59
C LEU A 39 3.29 -5.46 -1.74
N ALA A 40 2.96 -6.19 -0.68
CA ALA A 40 1.87 -5.87 0.21
C ALA A 40 2.08 -6.51 1.58
N GLN A 41 1.36 -6.02 2.59
CA GLN A 41 1.14 -6.78 3.82
C GLN A 41 -0.17 -7.56 3.71
N PHE A 42 -0.12 -8.87 3.92
CA PHE A 42 -1.28 -9.75 3.79
C PHE A 42 -1.14 -11.00 4.66
N ASP A 43 -2.27 -11.64 4.92
CA ASP A 43 -2.38 -12.95 5.57
C ASP A 43 -3.25 -13.89 4.71
N ASP A 44 -3.73 -14.99 5.28
CA ASP A 44 -4.54 -15.96 4.54
C ASP A 44 -5.90 -15.40 4.07
N LYS A 45 -6.41 -14.34 4.73
CA LYS A 45 -7.76 -13.84 4.54
C LYS A 45 -7.82 -12.40 4.04
N SER A 46 -6.79 -11.61 4.26
CA SER A 46 -6.82 -10.16 4.02
C SER A 46 -5.51 -9.59 3.52
N ILE A 47 -5.59 -8.40 2.94
CA ILE A 47 -4.48 -7.60 2.41
C ILE A 47 -4.69 -6.13 2.77
N ILE A 48 -3.61 -5.41 3.05
CA ILE A 48 -3.62 -3.98 3.30
C ILE A 48 -3.37 -3.22 2.00
N VAL A 49 -4.20 -2.20 1.78
CA VAL A 49 -3.99 -1.18 0.75
C VAL A 49 -4.01 0.21 1.39
N TYR A 50 -3.31 1.15 0.78
CA TYR A 50 -3.14 2.50 1.31
C TYR A 50 -3.82 3.54 0.45
N GLN A 51 -4.40 4.53 1.14
CA GLN A 51 -4.94 5.75 0.55
C GLN A 51 -4.58 6.95 1.43
N ALA A 52 -4.61 8.15 0.86
CA ALA A 52 -4.54 9.38 1.64
C ALA A 52 -5.67 10.32 1.26
N PHE A 53 -6.20 11.01 2.26
CA PHE A 53 -7.35 11.90 2.14
C PHE A 53 -7.23 13.12 3.06
N ASN A 54 -8.13 14.08 2.86
CA ASN A 54 -8.37 15.13 3.83
C ASN A 54 -8.94 14.56 5.16
N PRO A 55 -8.86 15.34 6.27
CA PRO A 55 -9.36 14.94 7.58
C PRO A 55 -10.79 14.41 7.59
N SER A 56 -11.71 15.07 6.87
CA SER A 56 -13.13 14.72 6.97
C SER A 56 -13.45 13.34 6.39
N ILE A 57 -12.85 12.98 5.25
CA ILE A 57 -13.04 11.64 4.67
C ILE A 57 -12.40 10.58 5.58
N ALA A 58 -11.19 10.84 6.07
CA ALA A 58 -10.45 9.90 6.91
C ALA A 58 -11.17 9.62 8.24
N GLU A 59 -11.65 10.67 8.90
CA GLU A 59 -12.38 10.56 10.17
C GLU A 59 -13.69 9.80 9.99
N TYR A 60 -14.44 10.06 8.92
CA TYR A 60 -15.62 9.28 8.61
C TYR A 60 -15.25 7.80 8.40
N ALA A 61 -14.24 7.53 7.58
CA ALA A 61 -13.85 6.17 7.22
C ALA A 61 -13.43 5.35 8.43
N VAL A 62 -12.59 5.93 9.29
CA VAL A 62 -12.10 5.28 10.51
C VAL A 62 -13.24 5.11 11.52
N LYS A 63 -14.07 6.12 11.73
CA LYS A 63 -15.20 6.03 12.68
C LYS A 63 -16.23 4.98 12.29
N ASN A 64 -16.52 4.85 11.00
CA ASN A 64 -17.57 3.96 10.50
C ASN A 64 -17.05 2.62 9.98
N GLN A 65 -15.72 2.45 9.92
CA GLN A 65 -15.03 1.30 9.31
C GLN A 65 -15.53 1.01 7.89
N ARG A 66 -15.84 2.08 7.14
CA ARG A 66 -16.26 2.06 5.73
C ARG A 66 -16.18 3.46 5.15
N PHE A 67 -15.98 3.56 3.85
CA PHE A 67 -16.06 4.84 3.14
C PHE A 67 -17.52 5.29 2.94
N GLY A 68 -17.74 6.61 2.90
CA GLY A 68 -19.07 7.20 2.75
C GLY A 68 -19.16 8.61 3.31
N GLY A 69 -20.37 9.00 3.72
CA GLY A 69 -20.65 10.37 4.15
C GLY A 69 -20.74 11.35 2.98
N SER A 70 -20.91 12.63 3.27
CA SER A 70 -21.10 13.67 2.24
C SER A 70 -19.82 14.01 1.45
N ASN A 71 -18.65 13.68 2.00
CA ASN A 71 -17.36 14.15 1.48
C ASN A 71 -16.62 13.08 0.65
N PHE A 72 -17.03 11.81 0.75
CA PHE A 72 -16.54 10.74 -0.12
C PHE A 72 -17.53 10.49 -1.26
N SER A 73 -17.04 10.43 -2.50
CA SER A 73 -17.87 10.21 -3.69
C SER A 73 -17.56 8.84 -4.29
N PHE A 74 -18.58 7.99 -4.39
CA PHE A 74 -18.51 6.72 -5.12
C PHE A 74 -18.59 6.88 -6.65
N GLU A 75 -18.91 8.09 -7.14
CA GLU A 75 -18.96 8.40 -8.57
C GLU A 75 -17.58 8.78 -9.13
N ARG A 76 -16.67 9.24 -8.27
CA ARG A 76 -15.30 9.56 -8.65
C ARG A 76 -14.40 8.36 -8.46
N MET A 77 -13.44 8.19 -9.37
CA MET A 77 -12.42 7.15 -9.23
C MET A 77 -11.60 7.37 -7.96
N SER A 78 -11.40 6.29 -7.20
CA SER A 78 -10.57 6.27 -5.99
C SER A 78 -9.37 5.37 -6.19
N TRP A 79 -8.18 5.85 -5.83
CA TRP A 79 -6.92 5.16 -6.12
C TRP A 79 -6.36 4.49 -4.87
N ILE A 80 -6.13 3.17 -4.95
CA ILE A 80 -5.48 2.36 -3.91
C ILE A 80 -4.09 1.92 -4.35
N LYS A 81 -3.22 1.65 -3.36
CA LYS A 81 -1.84 1.16 -3.55
C LYS A 81 -1.56 0.06 -2.55
N THR A 82 -0.85 -0.98 -2.94
CA THR A 82 -0.42 -2.01 -1.99
C THR A 82 0.89 -1.65 -1.30
N ASN A 83 1.69 -0.78 -1.93
CA ASN A 83 3.00 -0.32 -1.46
C ASN A 83 2.92 0.92 -0.58
N PHE A 84 3.48 0.84 0.62
CA PHE A 84 3.54 1.94 1.59
C PHE A 84 4.37 3.11 1.06
N LEU A 85 5.61 2.87 0.60
CA LEU A 85 6.49 3.94 0.11
C LEU A 85 5.95 4.60 -1.17
N TRP A 86 5.24 3.84 -2.00
CA TRP A 86 4.51 4.42 -3.12
C TRP A 86 3.41 5.37 -2.65
N MET A 87 2.67 5.02 -1.59
CA MET A 87 1.73 5.96 -0.98
C MET A 87 2.45 7.18 -0.39
N MET A 88 3.60 6.99 0.26
CA MET A 88 4.36 8.10 0.88
C MET A 88 4.87 9.09 -0.16
N TYR A 89 5.38 8.61 -1.29
CA TYR A 89 5.70 9.46 -2.43
C TYR A 89 4.49 10.26 -2.91
N ARG A 90 3.32 9.60 -2.99
CA ARG A 90 2.09 10.21 -3.51
C ARG A 90 1.50 11.27 -2.58
N CYS A 91 1.44 11.05 -1.27
CA CYS A 91 0.98 12.04 -0.29
C CYS A 91 2.09 12.95 0.26
N GLY A 92 3.34 12.74 -0.15
CA GLY A 92 4.48 13.50 0.36
C GLY A 92 4.71 13.27 1.86
N TRP A 93 4.62 12.02 2.33
CA TRP A 93 4.63 11.69 3.77
C TRP A 93 3.56 12.47 4.56
N ALA A 94 2.33 12.49 4.05
CA ALA A 94 1.18 13.19 4.63
C ALA A 94 1.29 14.73 4.71
N SER A 95 2.15 15.36 3.89
CA SER A 95 2.31 16.81 3.85
C SER A 95 1.51 17.51 2.75
N LYS A 96 1.01 16.78 1.74
CA LYS A 96 0.28 17.38 0.62
C LYS A 96 -1.17 17.70 0.98
N GLU A 97 -1.64 18.83 0.48
CA GLU A 97 -3.03 19.28 0.62
C GLU A 97 -4.00 18.19 0.13
N ASN A 98 -5.08 17.99 0.88
CA ASN A 98 -6.11 16.96 0.70
C ASN A 98 -5.61 15.50 0.80
N GLN A 99 -4.39 15.28 1.30
CA GLN A 99 -3.77 13.98 1.54
C GLN A 99 -3.03 13.93 2.89
N GLU A 100 -3.52 14.67 3.87
CA GLU A 100 -2.92 14.84 5.20
C GLU A 100 -3.17 13.64 6.12
N ARG A 101 -4.13 12.79 5.77
CA ARG A 101 -4.46 11.57 6.54
C ARG A 101 -4.20 10.33 5.72
N VAL A 102 -3.32 9.46 6.21
CA VAL A 102 -2.96 8.20 5.57
C VAL A 102 -3.74 7.07 6.23
N LEU A 103 -4.50 6.35 5.42
CA LEU A 103 -5.29 5.21 5.85
C LEU A 103 -4.63 3.91 5.38
N ALA A 104 -4.42 2.99 6.31
CA ALA A 104 -4.22 1.57 6.02
C ALA A 104 -5.59 0.89 6.04
N VAL A 105 -6.05 0.46 4.86
CA VAL A 105 -7.33 -0.20 4.66
C VAL A 105 -7.08 -1.68 4.47
N ARG A 106 -7.44 -2.48 5.47
CA ARG A 106 -7.42 -3.94 5.37
C ARG A 106 -8.69 -4.38 4.67
N ILE A 107 -8.53 -5.08 3.55
CA ILE A 107 -9.65 -5.65 2.79
C ILE A 107 -9.51 -7.17 2.68
N THR A 108 -10.62 -7.85 2.42
CA THR A 108 -10.59 -9.29 2.13
C THR A 108 -9.72 -9.58 0.91
N ARG A 109 -8.99 -10.71 0.94
CA ARG A 109 -8.20 -11.17 -0.22
C ARG A 109 -9.07 -11.47 -1.42
N ALA A 110 -10.23 -12.09 -1.20
CA ALA A 110 -11.22 -12.33 -2.26
C ALA A 110 -11.64 -11.02 -2.94
N GLY A 111 -11.93 -9.96 -2.16
CA GLY A 111 -12.26 -8.65 -2.71
C GLY A 111 -11.09 -8.01 -3.48
N PHE A 112 -9.86 -8.15 -3.00
CA PHE A 112 -8.68 -7.67 -3.73
C PHE A 112 -8.46 -8.44 -5.04
N GLU A 113 -8.63 -9.75 -5.05
CA GLU A 113 -8.50 -10.57 -6.25
C GLU A 113 -9.63 -10.27 -7.25
N GLU A 114 -10.85 -9.98 -6.80
CA GLU A 114 -11.94 -9.47 -7.63
C GLU A 114 -11.58 -8.12 -8.28
N ILE A 115 -10.93 -7.20 -7.54
CA ILE A 115 -10.40 -5.95 -8.09
C ILE A 115 -9.40 -6.25 -9.21
N LEU A 116 -8.45 -7.15 -8.98
CA LEU A 116 -7.44 -7.53 -9.98
C LEU A 116 -8.05 -8.24 -11.18
N ALA A 117 -9.08 -9.06 -10.97
CA ALA A 117 -9.88 -9.74 -11.99
C ALA A 117 -10.74 -8.78 -12.83
N ASN A 118 -10.91 -7.54 -12.40
CA ASN A 118 -11.55 -6.47 -13.19
C ASN A 118 -10.57 -5.38 -13.69
N ALA A 119 -9.25 -5.56 -13.47
CA ALA A 119 -8.23 -4.56 -13.73
C ALA A 119 -7.71 -4.54 -15.17
N PHE A 120 -7.68 -3.34 -15.76
CA PHE A 120 -7.16 -3.09 -17.10
C PHE A 120 -6.02 -2.09 -17.12
N THR A 121 -4.91 -2.46 -17.76
CA THR A 121 -3.91 -1.48 -18.17
C THR A 121 -4.40 -0.70 -19.38
N ALA A 122 -3.89 0.52 -19.59
CA ALA A 122 -4.21 1.29 -20.80
C ALA A 122 -3.85 0.53 -22.10
N LYS A 123 -2.78 -0.27 -22.08
CA LYS A 123 -2.38 -1.12 -23.22
C LYS A 123 -3.44 -2.20 -23.49
N LEU A 124 -3.87 -2.92 -22.45
CA LEU A 124 -4.86 -3.99 -22.58
C LEU A 124 -6.22 -3.45 -23.02
N GLN A 125 -6.66 -2.35 -22.39
CA GLN A 125 -7.88 -1.64 -22.78
C GLN A 125 -7.88 -1.31 -24.28
N LYS A 126 -6.76 -0.77 -24.79
CA LYS A 126 -6.62 -0.42 -26.20
C LYS A 126 -6.62 -1.65 -27.11
N SER A 127 -5.94 -2.74 -26.73
CA SER A 127 -5.91 -3.96 -27.56
C SER A 127 -7.27 -4.65 -27.64
N GLU A 128 -8.10 -4.52 -26.62
CA GLU A 128 -9.46 -5.07 -26.60
C GLU A 128 -10.52 -4.11 -27.15
N GLY A 129 -10.14 -2.89 -27.55
CA GLY A 129 -11.08 -1.89 -28.09
C GLY A 129 -12.13 -1.44 -27.08
N LEU A 130 -11.80 -1.43 -25.78
CA LEU A 130 -12.74 -1.09 -24.71
C LEU A 130 -12.80 0.41 -24.45
N GLU A 131 -14.03 0.94 -24.46
CA GLU A 131 -14.32 2.32 -24.08
C GLU A 131 -14.09 2.57 -22.58
N ASN A 132 -13.77 3.82 -22.23
CA ASN A 132 -13.40 4.20 -20.86
C ASN A 132 -14.53 3.95 -19.84
N ASP A 133 -15.80 4.08 -20.25
CA ASP A 133 -16.97 3.87 -19.39
C ASP A 133 -17.05 2.42 -18.90
N LYS A 134 -16.62 1.44 -19.72
CA LYS A 134 -16.63 0.01 -19.41
C LYS A 134 -15.59 -0.44 -18.39
N ILE A 135 -14.56 0.36 -18.14
CA ILE A 135 -13.44 -0.04 -17.26
C ILE A 135 -13.73 0.34 -15.80
N MET A 136 -14.05 -0.64 -14.95
CA MET A 136 -14.28 -0.42 -13.52
C MET A 136 -12.99 -0.32 -12.68
N VAL A 137 -11.91 -0.95 -13.13
CA VAL A 137 -10.61 -0.89 -12.46
C VAL A 137 -9.53 -0.53 -13.46
N ARG A 138 -8.93 0.66 -13.30
CA ARG A 138 -7.75 1.09 -14.06
C ARG A 138 -6.49 0.68 -13.32
N LEU A 139 -5.63 -0.08 -13.99
CA LEU A 139 -4.34 -0.51 -13.47
C LEU A 139 -3.20 0.33 -14.05
N GLN A 140 -2.33 0.81 -13.18
CA GLN A 140 -1.07 1.47 -13.53
C GLN A 140 0.10 0.79 -12.85
N TRP A 141 1.16 0.58 -13.63
CA TRP A 141 2.48 0.15 -13.16
C TRP A 141 3.40 1.37 -13.16
N ASP A 142 3.49 2.06 -12.04
CA ASP A 142 4.32 3.25 -11.86
C ASP A 142 5.70 2.86 -11.32
N PRO A 143 6.73 3.71 -11.43
CA PRO A 143 7.99 3.47 -10.73
C PRO A 143 7.74 3.30 -9.23
N ASP A 144 8.35 2.30 -8.61
CA ASP A 144 8.46 2.29 -7.14
C ASP A 144 9.48 3.34 -6.69
N HIS A 145 9.45 3.72 -5.42
CA HIS A 145 10.27 4.79 -4.87
C HIS A 145 10.98 4.37 -3.57
N SER A 146 12.21 4.85 -3.40
CA SER A 146 12.91 4.81 -2.12
C SER A 146 12.22 5.74 -1.09
N PRO A 147 12.57 5.63 0.21
CA PRO A 147 12.08 6.58 1.22
C PRO A 147 12.38 8.06 0.88
N THR A 148 13.47 8.30 0.17
CA THR A 148 13.96 9.61 -0.29
C THR A 148 13.43 10.01 -1.67
N TYR A 149 12.45 9.29 -2.21
CA TYR A 149 11.80 9.52 -3.50
C TYR A 149 12.63 9.21 -4.75
N ASP A 150 13.71 8.45 -4.62
CA ASP A 150 14.46 7.97 -5.79
C ASP A 150 13.64 6.92 -6.53
N LYS A 151 13.56 7.04 -7.86
CA LYS A 151 12.88 6.04 -8.69
C LYS A 151 13.67 4.75 -8.68
N LEU A 152 12.96 3.63 -8.53
CA LEU A 152 13.54 2.30 -8.55
C LEU A 152 13.21 1.57 -9.87
N PRO A 153 14.04 0.61 -10.29
CA PRO A 153 13.78 -0.18 -11.51
C PRO A 153 12.49 -1.03 -11.42
N ARG A 154 12.14 -1.48 -10.21
CA ARG A 154 10.88 -2.19 -9.95
C ARG A 154 9.67 -1.25 -10.05
N ARG A 155 8.51 -1.81 -10.32
CA ARG A 155 7.24 -1.09 -10.49
C ARG A 155 6.31 -1.37 -9.31
N ALA A 156 5.62 -0.33 -8.87
CA ALA A 156 4.56 -0.40 -7.89
C ALA A 156 3.19 -0.39 -8.60
N ILE A 157 2.24 -1.14 -8.05
CA ILE A 157 0.87 -1.18 -8.58
C ILE A 157 0.03 -0.03 -8.00
N GLN A 158 -0.76 0.59 -8.85
CA GLN A 158 -1.82 1.51 -8.46
C GLN A 158 -3.11 1.16 -9.19
N LEU A 159 -4.21 1.06 -8.43
CA LEU A 159 -5.51 0.61 -8.92
C LEU A 159 -6.55 1.72 -8.70
N GLY A 160 -7.13 2.21 -9.79
CA GLY A 160 -8.18 3.21 -9.78
C GLY A 160 -9.54 2.52 -9.87
N LEU A 161 -10.31 2.58 -8.79
CA LEU A 161 -11.59 1.89 -8.63
C LEU A 161 -12.74 2.86 -8.91
N LYS A 162 -13.77 2.42 -9.64
CA LYS A 162 -15.01 3.17 -9.85
C LYS A 162 -16.24 2.25 -9.86
N GLY A 163 -17.43 2.83 -9.79
CA GLY A 163 -18.69 2.11 -9.90
C GLY A 163 -18.88 1.05 -8.80
N GLU A 164 -19.45 -0.09 -9.15
CA GLU A 164 -19.76 -1.15 -8.17
C GLU A 164 -18.52 -1.72 -7.48
N ILE A 165 -17.36 -1.79 -8.16
CA ILE A 165 -16.11 -2.23 -7.51
C ILE A 165 -15.69 -1.26 -6.40
N LEU A 166 -15.83 0.06 -6.62
CA LEU A 166 -15.51 1.05 -5.60
C LEU A 166 -16.47 0.98 -4.41
N LYS A 167 -17.77 0.73 -4.67
CA LYS A 167 -18.77 0.54 -3.61
C LYS A 167 -18.43 -0.67 -2.75
N LYS A 168 -18.25 -1.84 -3.38
CA LYS A 168 -17.88 -3.08 -2.67
C LYS A 168 -16.58 -2.94 -1.90
N TYR A 169 -15.54 -2.37 -2.51
CA TYR A 169 -14.29 -2.04 -1.83
C TYR A 169 -14.52 -1.15 -0.60
N GLY A 170 -15.35 -0.12 -0.75
CA GLY A 170 -15.54 0.89 0.29
C GLY A 170 -16.44 0.46 1.45
N THR A 171 -17.26 -0.58 1.26
CA THR A 171 -18.28 -0.98 2.26
C THR A 171 -18.31 -2.46 2.59
N GLU A 172 -18.21 -3.35 1.62
CA GLU A 172 -18.42 -4.80 1.81
C GLU A 172 -17.12 -5.56 2.09
N TRP A 173 -16.03 -5.18 1.42
CA TRP A 173 -14.76 -5.89 1.52
C TRP A 173 -13.82 -5.34 2.59
N VAL A 174 -14.18 -4.21 3.22
CA VAL A 174 -13.42 -3.63 4.34
C VAL A 174 -13.49 -4.54 5.55
N VAL A 175 -12.32 -4.93 6.05
CA VAL A 175 -12.14 -5.63 7.33
C VAL A 175 -11.85 -4.62 8.42
N SER A 176 -10.91 -3.69 8.18
CA SER A 176 -10.64 -2.57 9.07
C SER A 176 -10.01 -1.38 8.34
N ILE A 177 -10.20 -0.19 8.90
CA ILE A 177 -9.58 1.07 8.46
C ILE A 177 -8.84 1.68 9.63
N SER A 178 -7.51 1.74 9.52
CA SER A 178 -6.64 2.35 10.51
C SER A 178 -6.06 3.65 9.99
N ASP A 179 -6.14 4.70 10.81
CA ASP A 179 -5.39 5.93 10.57
C ASP A 179 -3.94 5.76 11.04
N ILE A 180 -3.00 5.82 10.11
CA ILE A 180 -1.57 5.65 10.39
C ILE A 180 -0.80 6.98 10.27
N SER A 181 -1.50 8.11 10.27
CA SER A 181 -0.88 9.43 10.01
C SER A 181 0.18 9.80 11.02
N ASP A 182 -0.03 9.50 12.31
CA ASP A 182 0.96 9.79 13.35
C ASP A 182 2.20 8.92 13.19
N PHE A 183 2.02 7.65 12.81
CA PHE A 183 3.13 6.78 12.46
C PHE A 183 3.90 7.32 11.25
N VAL A 184 3.20 7.73 10.19
CA VAL A 184 3.82 8.30 8.97
C VAL A 184 4.65 9.55 9.30
N LYS A 185 4.10 10.47 10.11
CA LYS A 185 4.82 11.68 10.52
C LYS A 185 6.05 11.36 11.35
N GLU A 186 5.95 10.39 12.26
CA GLU A 186 7.09 9.94 13.06
C GLU A 186 8.17 9.30 12.18
N GLN A 187 7.81 8.44 11.24
CA GLN A 187 8.79 7.85 10.31
C GLN A 187 9.41 8.90 9.39
N LYS A 188 8.66 9.93 8.98
CA LYS A 188 9.22 11.05 8.23
C LYS A 188 10.24 11.84 9.04
N ARG A 189 9.96 12.09 10.32
CA ARG A 189 10.91 12.74 11.23
C ARG A 189 12.19 11.91 11.39
N ILE A 190 12.05 10.60 11.59
CA ILE A 190 13.20 9.67 11.65
C ILE A 190 14.00 9.68 10.34
N LEU A 191 13.32 9.68 9.18
CA LEU A 191 13.96 9.74 7.87
C LEU A 191 14.84 10.99 7.74
N ASP A 192 14.31 12.15 8.14
CA ASP A 192 15.00 13.44 8.03
C ASP A 192 16.19 13.55 9.00
N GLU A 193 16.05 13.01 10.21
CA GLU A 193 17.07 13.11 11.26
C GLU A 193 18.17 12.04 11.14
N LYS A 194 17.81 10.82 10.71
CA LYS A 194 18.65 9.62 10.84
C LYS A 194 18.87 8.85 9.54
N GLY A 195 18.12 9.17 8.50
CA GLY A 195 18.22 8.50 7.20
C GLY A 195 17.34 7.25 7.05
N PRO A 196 17.32 6.67 5.83
CA PRO A 196 16.39 5.60 5.45
C PRO A 196 16.63 4.27 6.17
N GLU A 197 17.84 4.02 6.67
CA GLU A 197 18.17 2.77 7.37
C GLU A 197 17.45 2.64 8.72
N GLU A 198 17.06 3.77 9.32
CA GLU A 198 16.45 3.81 10.65
C GLU A 198 14.92 3.84 10.63
N ILE A 199 14.29 4.10 9.47
CA ILE A 199 12.84 4.07 9.39
C ILE A 199 12.31 2.64 9.49
N LYS A 200 11.09 2.56 10.00
CA LYS A 200 10.28 1.35 9.97
C LYS A 200 9.13 1.55 8.99
N THR A 201 8.76 0.49 8.29
CA THR A 201 7.61 0.46 7.39
C THR A 201 6.74 -0.74 7.73
N PRO A 202 5.48 -0.77 7.28
CA PRO A 202 4.73 -2.02 7.21
C PRO A 202 5.57 -3.11 6.55
N LYS A 203 5.58 -4.30 7.14
CA LYS A 203 6.24 -5.48 6.59
C LYS A 203 5.54 -5.88 5.30
N GLU A 204 6.20 -5.70 4.17
CA GLU A 204 5.67 -6.03 2.85
C GLU A 204 6.39 -7.24 2.27
N ARG A 205 5.60 -8.15 1.69
CA ARG A 205 6.06 -9.37 1.04
C ARG A 205 5.49 -9.43 -0.37
N LEU A 206 6.14 -10.20 -1.23
CA LEU A 206 5.61 -10.50 -2.56
C LEU A 206 4.24 -11.17 -2.44
N TYR A 207 3.23 -10.58 -3.09
CA TYR A 207 1.89 -11.16 -3.23
C TYR A 207 1.82 -11.95 -4.53
N THR A 208 1.58 -13.25 -4.41
CA THR A 208 1.43 -14.18 -5.55
C THR A 208 -0.04 -14.54 -5.74
N LEU A 209 -0.52 -14.47 -6.97
CA LEU A 209 -1.86 -14.93 -7.34
C LEU A 209 -1.82 -16.43 -7.66
N ALA A 210 -2.84 -17.15 -7.18
CA ALA A 210 -3.06 -18.54 -7.56
C ALA A 210 -3.57 -18.63 -9.01
N ASP A 211 -4.41 -17.69 -9.43
CA ASP A 211 -4.91 -17.61 -10.80
C ASP A 211 -3.89 -16.91 -11.72
N HIS A 212 -3.15 -17.72 -12.47
CA HIS A 212 -2.15 -17.25 -13.42
C HIS A 212 -2.74 -16.47 -14.61
N SER A 213 -4.04 -16.62 -14.91
CA SER A 213 -4.70 -15.84 -15.97
C SER A 213 -4.79 -14.36 -15.60
N ILE A 214 -5.07 -14.06 -14.31
CA ILE A 214 -5.05 -12.70 -13.79
C ILE A 214 -3.63 -12.13 -13.88
N SER A 215 -2.62 -12.89 -13.41
CA SER A 215 -1.22 -12.49 -13.48
C SER A 215 -0.78 -12.11 -14.89
N ALA A 216 -1.08 -12.95 -15.88
CA ALA A 216 -0.72 -12.70 -17.28
C ALA A 216 -1.41 -11.45 -17.82
N ARG A 217 -2.71 -11.30 -17.54
CA ARG A 217 -3.52 -10.17 -18.04
C ARG A 217 -3.07 -8.82 -17.48
N ILE A 218 -2.73 -8.76 -16.18
CA ILE A 218 -2.22 -7.53 -15.56
C ILE A 218 -0.72 -7.32 -15.80
N GLY A 219 -0.05 -8.30 -16.39
CA GLY A 219 1.37 -8.27 -16.74
C GLY A 219 2.29 -8.30 -15.53
N LEU A 220 2.01 -9.18 -14.55
CA LEU A 220 2.95 -9.48 -13.48
C LEU A 220 4.14 -10.26 -14.04
N ASP A 221 5.33 -9.86 -13.61
CA ASP A 221 6.55 -10.59 -13.95
C ASP A 221 6.70 -11.82 -13.04
N SER A 222 7.18 -12.93 -13.61
CA SER A 222 7.45 -14.13 -12.84
C SER A 222 8.60 -13.90 -11.88
N VAL A 223 8.46 -14.42 -10.66
CA VAL A 223 9.54 -14.34 -9.69
C VAL A 223 10.49 -15.49 -9.97
N LYS A 224 11.70 -15.17 -10.45
CA LYS A 224 12.78 -16.14 -10.53
C LYS A 224 13.00 -16.67 -9.11
N LYS A 225 12.86 -17.98 -8.88
CA LYS A 225 13.32 -18.59 -7.63
C LYS A 225 14.77 -18.16 -7.45
N GLN A 226 15.08 -17.46 -6.37
CA GLN A 226 16.48 -17.31 -5.97
C GLN A 226 17.01 -18.73 -5.75
N GLU A 227 18.06 -19.10 -6.50
CA GLU A 227 18.79 -20.33 -6.24
C GLU A 227 19.28 -20.26 -4.79
N GLU A 228 18.93 -21.27 -3.98
CA GLU A 228 19.50 -21.39 -2.65
C GLU A 228 21.02 -21.40 -2.79
N PRO A 229 21.76 -20.65 -1.95
CA PRO A 229 23.22 -20.71 -1.99
C PRO A 229 23.62 -22.16 -1.72
N ASN A 230 24.25 -22.79 -2.72
CA ASN A 230 24.81 -24.13 -2.61
C ASN A 230 25.53 -24.25 -1.27
N ALA A 231 25.05 -25.15 -0.42
CA ALA A 231 25.73 -25.51 0.81
C ALA A 231 27.17 -25.85 0.46
N VAL A 232 28.10 -24.98 0.85
CA VAL A 232 29.52 -25.24 0.70
C VAL A 232 29.80 -26.47 1.54
N GLY A 233 29.99 -27.60 0.86
CA GLY A 233 30.40 -28.85 1.47
C GLY A 233 31.72 -28.61 2.20
N PHE A 234 31.70 -28.75 3.52
CA PHE A 234 32.91 -28.96 4.27
C PHE A 234 33.38 -30.39 3.96
N SER A 235 34.42 -30.48 3.12
CA SER A 235 35.30 -31.66 3.02
C SER A 235 36.49 -31.47 3.95
#